data_AF-A0A1Z4LHY7-F1
#
_entry.id   AF-A0A1Z4LHY7-F1
#
_cell.length_a   1.000
_cell.length_b   1.000
_cell.length_c   1.000
_cell.angle_alpha   90.00
_cell.angle_beta   90.00
_cell.angle_gamma   90.00
#
_symmetry.space_group_name_H-M   'P 1'
#
loop_
_entity.id
_entity.type
_entity.pdbx_description
1 polymer ?
#
loop_
_entity_poly.entity_id
_entity_poly.type
_entity_poly.pdbx_seq_one_letter_code
_entity_poly.pdbx_strand_id
1 'polypeptide(L)' 'MPTEEQLKCLYTITCQLTFVMLQPIHLVYLDQRTLNLYILAGENEDIEFEVTIDGEVF' A
#
# COMPACT_ATOMS: atom_id res chain seq x y z
N MET A 1 -1.18 -1.42 14.60
CA MET A 1 -0.68 -2.54 13.79
C MET A 1 -1.67 -2.74 12.65
N PRO A 2 -1.22 -3.06 11.42
CA PRO A 2 -2.12 -3.32 10.31
C PRO A 2 -2.99 -4.56 10.58
N THR A 3 -4.20 -4.59 10.04
CA THR A 3 -5.07 -5.76 10.10
C THR A 3 -4.60 -6.86 9.14
N GLU A 4 -5.13 -8.07 9.31
CA GLU A 4 -4.82 -9.18 8.40
C GLU A 4 -5.22 -8.85 6.95
N GLU A 5 -6.37 -8.20 6.76
CA GLU A 5 -6.84 -7.77 5.43
C GLU A 5 -5.91 -6.72 4.82
N GLN A 6 -5.46 -5.73 5.60
CA GLN A 6 -4.45 -4.77 5.15
C GLN A 6 -3.13 -5.43 4.76
N LEU A 7 -2.68 -6.46 5.50
CA LEU A 7 -1.45 -7.18 5.18
C LEU A 7 -1.59 -8.01 3.88
N LYS A 8 -2.74 -8.61 3.63
CA LYS A 8 -3.03 -9.31 2.36
C LYS A 8 -2.98 -8.34 1.19
N CYS A 9 -3.65 -7.19 1.31
CA CYS A 9 -3.63 -6.15 0.27
C CYS A 9 -2.21 -5.61 0.05
N LEU A 10 -1.48 -5.30 1.12
CA LEU A 10 -0.08 -4.86 1.05
C LEU A 10 0.79 -5.87 0.31
N TYR A 11 0.67 -7.17 0.63
CA TYR A 11 1.42 -8.22 -0.06
C TYR A 11 1.09 -8.24 -1.57
N THR A 12 -0.19 -8.21 -1.93
CA THR A 12 -0.61 -8.20 -3.34
C THR A 12 -0.12 -6.96 -4.09
N ILE A 13 -0.31 -5.76 -3.53
CA ILE A 13 0.10 -4.50 -4.14
C ILE A 13 1.62 -4.45 -4.31
N THR A 14 2.39 -4.79 -3.27
CA THR A 14 3.86 -4.78 -3.35
C THR A 14 4.39 -5.79 -4.35
N CYS A 15 3.79 -6.98 -4.45
CA CYS A 15 4.14 -7.93 -5.50
C CYS A 15 3.86 -7.38 -6.91
N GLN A 16 2.72 -6.74 -7.13
CA GLN A 16 2.40 -6.13 -8.43
C GLN A 16 3.38 -5.00 -8.77
N LEU A 17 3.63 -4.08 -7.84
CA LEU A 17 4.55 -2.97 -8.04
C LEU A 17 5.96 -3.46 -8.35
N THR A 18 6.49 -4.41 -7.57
CA THR A 18 7.89 -4.81 -7.67
C THR A 18 8.16 -5.87 -8.74
N PHE A 19 7.29 -6.85 -8.94
CA PHE A 19 7.54 -7.95 -9.89
C PHE A 19 6.91 -7.75 -11.26
N VAL A 20 5.76 -7.05 -11.33
CA VAL A 20 5.03 -6.88 -12.60
C VAL A 20 5.31 -5.52 -13.22
N MET A 21 5.21 -4.45 -12.43
CA MET A 21 5.31 -3.08 -12.93
C MET A 21 6.72 -2.49 -12.81
N LEU A 22 7.60 -3.15 -12.04
CA LEU A 22 8.97 -2.72 -11.75
C LEU A 22 9.05 -1.28 -11.21
N GLN A 23 8.06 -0.87 -10.41
CA GLN A 23 8.00 0.46 -9.80
C GLN A 23 8.65 0.47 -8.42
N PRO A 24 9.41 1.53 -8.08
CA PRO A 24 9.95 1.69 -6.73
C PRO A 24 8.83 1.95 -5.72
N ILE A 25 9.00 1.44 -4.50
CA ILE A 25 8.14 1.76 -3.36
C ILE A 25 8.92 2.70 -2.45
N HIS A 26 8.39 3.89 -2.22
CA HIS A 26 9.04 4.95 -1.45
C HIS A 26 8.58 4.97 0.00
N LEU A 27 7.29 4.72 0.24
CA LEU A 27 6.70 4.77 1.56
C LEU A 27 5.65 3.67 1.74
N VAL A 28 5.68 3.04 2.91
CA VAL A 28 4.56 2.26 3.44
C VAL A 28 4.30 2.78 4.85
N TYR A 29 3.11 3.32 5.09
CA TYR A 29 2.79 4.01 6.33
C TYR A 29 1.41 3.62 6.84
N LEU A 30 1.31 3.24 8.11
CA LEU A 30 0.03 3.06 8.80
C LEU A 30 -0.29 4.34 9.56
N ASP A 31 -1.33 5.06 9.14
CA ASP A 31 -1.79 6.24 9.87
C ASP A 31 -2.42 5.83 11.20
N GLN A 32 -1.95 6.40 12.30
CA GLN A 32 -2.46 6.08 13.63
C GLN A 32 -3.80 6.75 13.94
N ARG A 33 -4.22 7.74 13.14
CA ARG A 33 -5.50 8.44 13.34
C ARG A 33 -6.66 7.72 12.66
N THR A 34 -6.48 7.34 11.40
CA THR A 34 -7.50 6.65 10.59
C THR A 34 -7.37 5.13 10.63
N LEU A 35 -6.18 4.61 10.99
CA LEU A 35 -5.81 3.20 10.87
C LEU A 35 -5.74 2.70 9.43
N ASN A 36 -5.73 3.60 8.44
CA ASN A 36 -5.54 3.25 7.04
C ASN A 36 -4.05 3.10 6.72
N LEU A 37 -3.75 2.20 5.78
CA LEU A 37 -2.40 1.92 5.31
C LEU A 37 -2.20 2.60 3.96
N TYR A 38 -1.17 3.42 3.86
CA TYR A 38 -0.82 4.16 2.65
C TYR A 38 0.44 3.59 2.03
N ILE A 39 0.46 3.53 0.70
CA ILE A 39 1.60 3.10 -0.10
C ILE A 39 1.88 4.16 -1.14
N LEU A 40 3.09 4.71 -1.16
CA LEU A 40 3.56 5.63 -2.19
C LEU A 40 4.63 4.95 -3.02
N ALA A 41 4.44 4.95 -4.34
CA ALA A 41 5.26 4.25 -5.30
C ALA A 41 5.33 5.00 -6.63
N GLY A 42 6.11 4.45 -7.57
CA GLY A 42 6.29 5.01 -8.91
C GLY A 42 7.54 5.87 -9.01
N GLU A 43 8.11 5.97 -10.21
CA GLU A 43 9.37 6.71 -10.44
C GLU A 43 9.33 8.16 -9.94
N ASN A 44 8.16 8.81 -9.98
CA ASN A 44 7.97 10.19 -9.53
C ASN A 44 6.93 10.30 -8.40
N GLU A 45 6.76 9.25 -7.60
CA GLU A 45 5.76 9.23 -6.51
C GLU A 45 4.32 9.44 -7.03
N ASP A 46 4.05 9.00 -8.26
CA ASP A 46 2.79 9.19 -8.98
C ASP A 46 1.76 8.07 -8.77
N ILE A 47 2.13 7.03 -8.03
CA ILE A 47 1.26 5.91 -7.68
C ILE A 47 1.01 5.92 -6.17
N GLU A 48 -0.23 6.13 -5.78
CA GLU A 48 -0.67 6.11 -4.38
C GLU A 48 -1.75 5.05 -4.20
N PHE A 49 -1.68 4.33 -3.08
CA PHE A 49 -2.75 3.47 -2.62
C PHE A 49 -3.12 3.80 -1.18
N GLU A 50 -4.42 3.78 -0.89
CA GLU A 50 -4.97 3.78 0.46
C GLU A 50 -5.69 2.46 0.71
N VAL A 51 -5.30 1.76 1.77
CA VAL A 51 -5.93 0.50 2.20
C VAL A 51 -6.63 0.73 3.54
N THR A 52 -7.95 0.66 3.53
CA THR A 52 -8.76 0.81 4.73
C THR A 52 -8.58 -0.36 5.70
N ILE A 53 -9.08 -0.21 6.92
CA ILE A 53 -9.00 -1.26 7.96
C ILE A 53 -9.64 -2.59 7.52
N ASP A 54 -10.66 -2.51 6.66
CA ASP A 54 -11.41 -3.64 6.12
C ASP A 54 -10.80 -4.20 4.81
N GLY A 55 -9.69 -3.64 4.34
CA GLY A 55 -8.98 -4.11 3.16
C GLY A 55 -9.45 -3.51 1.83
N GLU A 56 -10.36 -2.54 1.83
CA GLU A 56 -10.72 -1.80 0.62
C GLU A 56 -9.55 -0.94 0.15
N VAL A 57 -9.27 -0.95 -1.16
CA VAL A 57 -8.14 -0.26 -1.77
C VAL A 57 -8.64 0.89 -2.65
N PHE A 58 -8.08 2.08 -2.47
CA PHE A 58 -8.34 3.29 -3.24
C PHE A 58 -7.07 3.82 -3.91
#